data_AF-A0A8E1ZYF0-F1
#
_entry.id   AF-A0A8E1ZYF0-F1
#
_cell.length_a   1.000
_cell.length_b   1.000
_cell.length_c   1.000
_cell.angle_alpha   90.00
_cell.angle_beta   90.00
_cell.angle_gamma   90.00
#
_symmetry.space_group_name_H-M   'P 1'
#
loop_
_entity.id
_entity.type
_entity.pdbx_description
1 polymer ?
#
loop_
_entity_poly.entity_id
_entity_poly.type
_entity_poly.pdbx_seq_one_letter_code
_entity_poly.pdbx_strand_id
1 'polypeptide(L)'
;MKHLFLSLFVVLALSSCKSTFFQVATTQCDNLKSEQNALFFEDANCKVYYNLWSEGGNAGFLFHNKSDLTIYVNLAESFFVKNGIAYDYSLNRTFAKSVSQSFSNQQSVSAWGFKNGLPVLNSVSEDGKASKIADLSVLMPGLFGGTDAKEKSTATSSQVTYSEEPIVAIPPHTAKYFSEYSIYETLYRDCNLLLYPSKKQVRPLKFTSANSPVTFSNIITYSMRNSGDDIQIKNDFYISEIKNLPKKVAIKKVFRRDCDNREIKEWHFTDAAVNKFYLRYSKDGDDSKY
;
A
#
# COMPACT_ATOMS: atom_id res chain seq x y z
N MET A 1 -31.34 47.18 14.13
CA MET A 1 -30.64 45.92 14.51
C MET A 1 -31.33 44.63 14.01
N LYS A 2 -32.14 44.65 12.94
CA LYS A 2 -32.68 43.43 12.31
C LYS A 2 -31.92 43.03 11.03
N HIS A 3 -31.31 44.00 10.35
CA HIS A 3 -30.51 43.76 9.15
C HIS A 3 -29.07 43.27 9.41
N LEU A 4 -28.58 43.35 10.67
CA LEU A 4 -27.26 42.85 11.06
C LEU A 4 -27.25 41.35 11.41
N PHE A 5 -28.42 40.76 11.67
CA PHE A 5 -28.57 39.32 11.91
C PHE A 5 -28.76 38.52 10.62
N LEU A 6 -29.19 39.16 9.54
CA LEU A 6 -29.39 38.50 8.23
C LEU A 6 -28.05 38.29 7.49
N SER A 7 -27.07 39.18 7.70
CA SER A 7 -25.73 39.06 7.12
C SER A 7 -24.87 37.97 7.78
N LEU A 8 -25.15 37.61 9.04
CA LEU A 8 -24.43 36.55 9.75
C LEU A 8 -24.87 35.14 9.33
N PHE A 9 -26.10 34.97 8.82
CA PHE A 9 -26.61 33.67 8.37
C PHE A 9 -26.11 33.25 6.97
N VAL A 10 -25.74 34.20 6.11
CA VAL A 10 -25.25 33.91 4.75
C VAL A 10 -23.81 33.42 4.75
N VAL A 11 -23.00 33.80 5.74
CA VAL A 11 -21.58 33.38 5.84
C VAL A 11 -21.43 31.94 6.36
N LEU A 12 -22.40 31.43 7.11
CA LEU A 12 -22.40 30.06 7.65
C LEU A 12 -22.88 28.97 6.65
N ALA A 13 -23.39 29.36 5.48
CA ALA A 13 -23.91 28.42 4.47
C ALA A 13 -22.85 27.93 3.45
N LEU A 14 -21.60 28.41 3.54
CA LEU A 14 -20.51 28.03 2.62
C LEU A 14 -19.60 26.93 3.20
N SER A 15 -20.13 26.04 4.03
CA SER A 15 -19.42 24.79 4.35
C SER A 15 -19.39 23.91 3.08
N SER A 16 -18.39 24.13 2.23
CA SER A 16 -18.17 23.36 1.00
C SER A 16 -18.08 21.87 1.34
N CYS A 17 -19.03 21.08 0.85
CA CYS A 17 -19.02 19.64 1.02
C CYS A 17 -17.94 19.03 0.11
N LYS A 18 -16.77 18.74 0.69
CA LYS A 18 -15.66 18.06 0.00
C LYS A 18 -16.13 16.71 -0.55
N SER A 19 -16.11 16.56 -1.88
CA SER A 19 -16.51 15.32 -2.55
C SER A 19 -15.29 14.45 -2.80
N THR A 20 -15.29 13.22 -2.27
CA THR A 20 -14.19 12.25 -2.45
C THR A 20 -14.43 11.35 -3.66
N PHE A 21 -13.35 11.07 -4.37
CA PHE A 21 -13.28 10.19 -5.53
C PHE A 21 -12.05 9.28 -5.43
N PHE A 22 -12.04 8.23 -6.25
CA PHE A 22 -10.98 7.24 -6.31
C PHE A 22 -10.62 6.92 -7.74
N GLN A 23 -9.34 6.99 -8.09
CA GLN A 23 -8.83 6.50 -9.36
C GLN A 23 -8.30 5.11 -9.13
N VAL A 24 -8.93 4.10 -9.72
CA VAL A 24 -8.55 2.70 -9.59
C VAL A 24 -7.80 2.29 -10.84
N ALA A 25 -6.60 1.77 -10.66
CA ALA A 25 -5.78 1.19 -11.71
C ALA A 25 -5.78 -0.34 -11.58
N THR A 26 -5.91 -1.03 -12.71
CA THR A 26 -5.79 -2.49 -12.82
C THR A 26 -4.52 -2.84 -13.55
N THR A 27 -3.72 -3.75 -12.99
CA THR A 27 -2.46 -4.20 -13.54
C THR A 27 -2.58 -5.60 -14.14
N GLN A 28 -1.68 -5.89 -15.07
CA GLN A 28 -1.47 -7.21 -15.63
C GLN A 28 0.02 -7.54 -15.62
N CYS A 29 0.31 -8.83 -15.51
CA CYS A 29 1.65 -9.41 -15.51
C CYS A 29 1.54 -10.84 -16.02
N ASP A 30 2.28 -11.16 -17.09
CA ASP A 30 2.04 -12.39 -17.86
C ASP A 30 2.58 -13.65 -17.16
N ASN A 31 3.58 -13.50 -16.29
CA ASN A 31 4.25 -14.62 -15.62
C ASN A 31 3.72 -14.91 -14.20
N LEU A 32 2.69 -14.18 -13.74
CA LEU A 32 2.09 -14.39 -12.43
C LEU A 32 0.80 -15.20 -12.50
N LYS A 33 0.67 -16.14 -11.57
CA LYS A 33 -0.57 -16.85 -11.28
C LYS A 33 -1.37 -16.04 -10.25
N SER A 34 -2.67 -16.30 -10.17
CA SER A 34 -3.56 -15.67 -9.19
C SER A 34 -4.20 -16.74 -8.31
N GLU A 35 -4.15 -16.55 -6.99
CA GLU A 35 -4.83 -17.40 -6.01
C GLU A 35 -5.44 -16.52 -4.92
N GLN A 36 -6.78 -16.56 -4.80
CA GLN A 36 -7.65 -15.89 -3.81
C GLN A 36 -7.23 -14.47 -3.37
N ASN A 37 -6.14 -14.34 -2.61
CA ASN A 37 -5.65 -13.11 -1.99
C ASN A 37 -4.24 -12.67 -2.43
N ALA A 38 -3.64 -13.30 -3.44
CA ALA A 38 -2.35 -12.87 -3.97
C ALA A 38 -2.18 -13.17 -5.47
N LEU A 39 -1.36 -12.34 -6.12
CA LEU A 39 -0.66 -12.73 -7.35
C LEU A 39 0.66 -13.38 -6.94
N PHE A 40 1.12 -14.41 -7.64
CA PHE A 40 2.39 -15.01 -7.31
C PHE A 40 3.15 -15.60 -8.49
N PHE A 41 4.47 -15.49 -8.39
CA PHE A 41 5.43 -16.26 -9.16
C PHE A 41 5.81 -17.51 -8.36
N GLU A 42 6.09 -18.61 -9.05
CA GLU A 42 6.53 -19.85 -8.41
C GLU A 42 7.55 -20.57 -9.30
N ASP A 43 8.68 -20.94 -8.69
CA ASP A 43 9.64 -21.87 -9.25
C ASP A 43 9.83 -23.09 -8.32
N ALA A 44 10.90 -23.86 -8.56
CA ALA A 44 11.25 -25.03 -7.75
C ALA A 44 11.60 -24.69 -6.29
N ASN A 45 12.18 -23.52 -6.05
CA ASN A 45 12.81 -23.15 -4.77
C ASN A 45 11.93 -22.21 -3.94
N CYS A 46 11.13 -21.35 -4.59
CA CYS A 46 10.45 -20.26 -3.93
C CYS A 46 9.08 -19.91 -4.54
N LYS A 47 8.33 -19.13 -3.78
CA LYS A 47 7.16 -18.36 -4.24
C LYS A 47 7.36 -16.89 -3.91
N VAL A 48 7.02 -16.02 -4.86
CA VAL A 48 7.02 -14.57 -4.64
C VAL A 48 5.60 -14.07 -4.77
N TYR A 49 5.03 -13.55 -3.68
CA TYR A 49 3.66 -13.09 -3.63
C TYR A 49 3.58 -11.56 -3.70
N TYR A 50 2.54 -11.08 -4.37
CA TYR A 50 2.18 -9.68 -4.48
C TYR A 50 0.71 -9.47 -4.10
N ASN A 51 0.46 -8.36 -3.41
CA ASN A 51 -0.87 -7.79 -3.27
C ASN A 51 -0.74 -6.28 -3.44
N LEU A 52 -1.13 -5.79 -4.61
CA LEU A 52 -0.92 -4.41 -5.01
C LEU A 52 -1.96 -3.46 -4.39
N TRP A 53 -2.98 -4.00 -3.70
CA TRP A 53 -4.12 -3.23 -3.21
C TRP A 53 -3.76 -2.32 -2.04
N SER A 54 -3.43 -1.07 -2.35
CA SER A 54 -3.27 0.03 -1.39
C SER A 54 -3.50 1.38 -2.07
N GLU A 55 -3.56 2.44 -1.27
CA GLU A 55 -3.39 3.80 -1.79
C GLU A 55 -1.96 3.92 -2.36
N GLY A 56 -1.82 4.44 -3.59
CA GLY A 56 -0.53 4.53 -4.28
C GLY A 56 0.03 3.21 -4.85
N GLY A 57 -0.58 2.08 -4.48
CA GLY A 57 -0.18 0.74 -4.88
C GLY A 57 1.06 0.22 -4.18
N ASN A 58 0.97 -1.01 -3.66
CA ASN A 58 2.06 -1.65 -2.95
C ASN A 58 2.96 -2.42 -3.93
N ALA A 59 4.18 -1.94 -4.17
CA ALA A 59 5.15 -2.63 -5.02
C ALA A 59 5.92 -3.73 -4.27
N GLY A 60 5.75 -3.83 -2.96
CA GLY A 60 6.41 -4.82 -2.12
C GLY A 60 5.98 -6.26 -2.43
N PHE A 61 6.80 -7.19 -1.97
CA PHE A 61 6.64 -8.61 -2.21
C PHE A 61 6.98 -9.45 -0.98
N LEU A 62 6.30 -10.59 -0.86
CA LEU A 62 6.63 -11.63 0.12
C LEU A 62 7.40 -12.74 -0.58
N PHE A 63 8.65 -12.95 -0.21
CA PHE A 63 9.45 -14.06 -0.68
C PHE A 63 9.31 -15.24 0.28
N HIS A 64 8.79 -16.36 -0.21
CA HIS A 64 8.61 -17.61 0.54
C HIS A 64 9.57 -18.67 0.01
N ASN A 65 10.47 -19.13 0.88
CA ASN A 65 11.35 -20.26 0.60
C ASN A 65 10.59 -21.58 0.78
N LYS A 66 10.45 -22.35 -0.30
CA LYS A 66 9.82 -23.68 -0.30
C LYS A 66 10.82 -24.83 -0.11
N SER A 67 12.11 -24.54 -0.18
CA SER A 67 13.17 -25.54 -0.15
C SER A 67 13.56 -25.90 1.28
N ASP A 68 14.33 -26.99 1.42
CA ASP A 68 14.93 -27.43 2.68
C ASP A 68 16.26 -26.71 2.98
N LEU A 69 16.69 -25.79 2.12
CA LEU A 69 17.94 -25.04 2.26
C LEU A 69 17.65 -23.55 2.50
N THR A 70 18.56 -22.87 3.19
CA THR A 70 18.47 -21.40 3.33
C THR A 70 18.70 -20.72 1.98
N ILE A 71 17.76 -19.86 1.59
CA ILE A 71 17.89 -18.96 0.44
C ILE A 71 18.41 -17.61 0.91
N TYR A 72 19.27 -16.98 0.11
CA TYR A 72 19.80 -15.65 0.35
C TYR A 72 19.26 -14.72 -0.74
N VAL A 73 18.53 -13.68 -0.35
CA VAL A 73 18.06 -12.64 -1.29
C VAL A 73 19.07 -11.50 -1.26
N ASN A 74 19.64 -11.16 -2.41
CA ASN A 74 20.59 -10.05 -2.56
C ASN A 74 19.84 -8.77 -2.91
N LEU A 75 19.57 -7.93 -1.92
CA LEU A 75 18.90 -6.63 -2.08
C LEU A 75 19.76 -5.59 -2.81
N ALA A 76 21.09 -5.73 -2.79
CA ALA A 76 21.98 -4.85 -3.56
C ALA A 76 21.90 -5.13 -5.08
N GLU A 77 21.40 -6.31 -5.46
CA GLU A 77 21.15 -6.70 -6.85
C GLU A 77 19.66 -6.95 -7.11
N SER A 78 18.79 -6.42 -6.26
CA SER A 78 17.35 -6.42 -6.46
C SER A 78 16.86 -4.98 -6.65
N PHE A 79 15.96 -4.79 -7.61
CA PHE A 79 15.53 -3.48 -8.05
C PHE A 79 14.02 -3.41 -8.21
N PHE A 80 13.45 -2.29 -7.80
CA PHE A 80 12.16 -1.85 -8.30
C PHE A 80 12.40 -0.98 -9.53
N VAL A 81 11.81 -1.34 -10.67
CA VAL A 81 11.92 -0.55 -11.90
C VAL A 81 10.57 0.09 -12.18
N LYS A 82 10.51 1.38 -12.45
CA LYS A 82 9.28 2.09 -12.83
C LYS A 82 9.55 2.97 -14.03
N ASN A 83 8.79 2.78 -15.10
CA ASN A 83 8.93 3.51 -16.37
C ASN A 83 10.40 3.57 -16.87
N GLY A 84 11.11 2.45 -16.75
CA GLY A 84 12.52 2.34 -17.16
C GLY A 84 13.55 2.91 -16.18
N ILE A 85 13.13 3.49 -15.05
CA ILE A 85 14.02 3.98 -13.99
C ILE A 85 14.13 2.91 -12.90
N ALA A 86 15.34 2.49 -12.56
CA ALA A 86 15.62 1.52 -11.50
C ALA A 86 15.83 2.21 -10.15
N TYR A 87 15.38 1.56 -9.08
CA TYR A 87 15.51 1.96 -7.69
C TYR A 87 15.97 0.76 -6.87
N ASP A 88 17.03 0.95 -6.08
CA ASP A 88 17.72 -0.13 -5.35
C ASP A 88 16.98 -0.52 -4.08
N TYR A 89 16.75 -1.81 -3.85
CA TYR A 89 16.16 -2.25 -2.58
C TYR A 89 17.12 -2.13 -1.38
N SER A 90 18.43 -2.13 -1.61
CA SER A 90 19.44 -1.84 -0.59
C SER A 90 19.73 -0.35 -0.52
N LEU A 91 19.21 0.34 0.50
CA LEU A 91 19.36 1.79 0.67
C LEU A 91 20.54 2.19 1.58
N ASN A 92 21.36 1.22 2.00
CA ASN A 92 22.50 1.40 2.91
C ASN A 92 22.14 2.18 4.18
N ARG A 93 20.94 1.95 4.69
CA ARG A 93 20.42 2.69 5.85
C ARG A 93 21.13 2.28 7.12
N THR A 94 21.17 3.21 8.06
CA THR A 94 21.59 2.94 9.43
C THR A 94 20.41 3.17 10.35
N PHE A 95 20.02 2.13 11.08
CA PHE A 95 18.87 2.17 11.97
C PHE A 95 19.34 2.42 13.40
N ALA A 96 18.77 3.44 14.04
CA ALA A 96 19.00 3.73 15.44
C ALA A 96 17.82 3.22 16.26
N LYS A 97 18.05 2.19 17.07
CA LYS A 97 17.04 1.73 18.04
C LYS A 97 17.16 2.59 19.30
N SER A 98 16.18 3.47 19.50
CA SER A 98 16.01 4.21 20.76
C SER A 98 14.89 3.56 21.57
N VAL A 99 15.19 3.14 22.80
CA VAL A 99 14.17 2.67 23.75
C VAL A 99 13.69 3.89 24.53
N SER A 100 12.60 4.51 24.07
CA SER A 100 11.86 5.53 24.84
C SER A 100 10.62 4.88 25.43
N GLN A 101 10.52 4.87 26.77
CA GLN A 101 9.28 4.48 27.45
C GLN A 101 8.35 5.71 27.51
N SER A 102 7.46 5.80 26.53
CA SER A 102 6.39 6.80 26.52
C SER A 102 5.04 6.08 26.58
N PHE A 103 4.24 6.37 27.59
CA PHE A 103 2.89 5.80 27.75
C PHE A 103 1.90 6.69 26.99
N SER A 104 1.41 6.24 25.83
CA SER A 104 0.34 6.89 25.10
C SER A 104 -0.85 5.94 24.92
N ASN A 105 -2.04 6.38 25.36
CA ASN A 105 -3.30 5.66 25.18
C ASN A 105 -3.87 5.94 23.79
N GLN A 106 -3.41 5.23 22.76
CA GLN A 106 -4.08 5.21 21.45
C GLN A 106 -4.17 3.79 20.89
N GLN A 107 -5.40 3.38 20.57
CA GLN A 107 -5.74 2.06 20.04
C GLN A 107 -5.95 2.11 18.52
N SER A 108 -5.17 1.34 17.77
CA SER A 108 -5.42 0.87 16.40
C SER A 108 -4.70 -0.50 16.23
N VAL A 109 -5.32 -1.59 15.68
CA VAL A 109 -4.75 -3.01 15.56
C VAL A 109 -4.64 -3.78 14.15
N SER A 110 -3.52 -3.86 13.42
CA SER A 110 -3.30 -4.54 12.12
C SER A 110 -2.19 -5.53 12.28
N ALA A 111 -2.56 -6.76 11.97
CA ALA A 111 -1.67 -7.88 11.90
C ALA A 111 -1.80 -8.43 10.49
N TRP A 112 -0.66 -8.63 9.84
CA TRP A 112 -0.57 -9.64 8.81
C TRP A 112 -0.85 -10.99 9.48
N GLY A 113 -1.93 -11.65 9.06
CA GLY A 113 -2.28 -12.99 9.51
C GLY A 113 -2.13 -13.99 8.36
N PHE A 114 -1.59 -15.16 8.66
CA PHE A 114 -1.66 -16.31 7.78
C PHE A 114 -2.97 -17.05 8.04
N LYS A 115 -3.84 -17.16 7.03
CA LYS A 115 -4.95 -18.11 7.06
C LYS A 115 -4.67 -19.16 5.99
N ASN A 116 -4.46 -20.41 6.41
CA ASN A 116 -4.11 -21.52 5.52
C ASN A 116 -2.85 -21.28 4.67
N GLY A 117 -1.83 -20.61 5.20
CA GLY A 117 -0.56 -20.37 4.49
C GLY A 117 -0.59 -19.24 3.44
N LEU A 118 -1.69 -18.47 3.34
CA LEU A 118 -1.81 -17.32 2.45
C LEU A 118 -1.80 -16.00 3.24
N PRO A 119 -1.11 -14.96 2.75
CA PRO A 119 -1.16 -13.63 3.36
C PRO A 119 -2.52 -12.98 3.10
N VAL A 120 -3.17 -12.46 4.15
CA VAL A 120 -4.45 -11.73 4.06
C VAL A 120 -4.23 -10.27 4.50
N LEU A 121 -4.56 -9.31 3.63
CA LEU A 121 -4.62 -7.88 3.93
C LEU A 121 -6.07 -7.46 4.10
N ASN A 122 -6.47 -7.04 5.30
CA ASN A 122 -7.81 -6.46 5.53
C ASN A 122 -7.75 -4.95 5.29
N SER A 123 -8.62 -4.43 4.40
CA SER A 123 -8.56 -3.03 3.94
C SER A 123 -9.76 -2.17 4.37
N VAL A 124 -9.44 -0.91 4.69
CA VAL A 124 -10.19 0.37 4.70
C VAL A 124 -11.33 0.60 5.71
N SER A 125 -11.23 1.72 6.45
CA SER A 125 -12.33 2.34 7.20
C SER A 125 -12.71 3.74 6.66
N GLU A 126 -13.86 4.21 7.11
CA GLU A 126 -14.91 4.97 6.43
C GLU A 126 -14.66 6.47 6.16
N ASP A 127 -13.71 7.11 6.84
CA ASP A 127 -13.70 8.57 6.97
C ASP A 127 -12.41 9.26 6.48
N GLY A 128 -11.56 8.53 5.78
CA GLY A 128 -10.24 9.05 5.42
C GLY A 128 -9.32 9.28 6.63
N LYS A 129 -9.73 8.85 7.82
CA LYS A 129 -8.86 8.55 8.95
C LYS A 129 -8.59 7.05 8.98
N ALA A 130 -7.34 6.69 9.28
CA ALA A 130 -6.88 5.32 9.31
C ALA A 130 -7.82 4.44 10.16
N SER A 131 -8.19 3.28 9.61
CA SER A 131 -8.82 2.20 10.33
C SER A 131 -8.06 1.95 11.63
N LYS A 132 -8.77 1.63 12.73
CA LYS A 132 -8.15 1.15 13.96
C LYS A 132 -7.54 -0.23 13.73
N ILE A 133 -6.48 -0.28 12.94
CA ILE A 133 -5.74 -1.47 12.60
C ILE A 133 -4.21 -1.05 12.55
N ALA A 134 -3.46 -1.23 13.66
CA ALA A 134 -2.05 -1.11 14.09
C ALA A 134 -1.04 -0.97 13.00
N ASP A 135 -0.29 0.10 13.18
CA ASP A 135 1.01 0.27 12.62
C ASP A 135 1.94 -0.90 12.95
N LEU A 136 2.76 -1.22 11.94
CA LEU A 136 3.96 -2.04 12.01
C LEU A 136 5.01 -1.54 13.03
N SER A 137 4.72 -0.45 13.77
CA SER A 137 5.56 0.10 14.84
C SER A 137 5.66 -0.81 16.07
N VAL A 138 4.78 -1.80 16.21
CA VAL A 138 4.83 -2.78 17.32
C VAL A 138 5.89 -3.86 17.10
N LEU A 139 6.25 -4.17 15.84
CA LEU A 139 7.31 -5.14 15.53
C LEU A 139 8.70 -4.51 15.53
N MET A 140 8.82 -3.19 15.33
CA MET A 140 10.08 -2.43 15.43
C MET A 140 9.84 -1.01 15.97
N PRO A 141 9.85 -0.79 17.30
CA PRO A 141 9.81 0.57 17.84
C PRO A 141 11.09 1.31 17.43
N GLY A 142 10.94 2.41 16.68
CA GLY A 142 12.02 3.34 16.34
C GLY A 142 12.30 3.59 14.85
N LEU A 143 11.61 2.93 13.91
CA LEU A 143 12.00 3.01 12.49
C LEU A 143 11.22 4.02 11.62
N PHE A 144 10.04 4.47 12.04
CA PHE A 144 9.27 5.47 11.29
C PHE A 144 8.89 6.62 12.22
N GLY A 145 9.55 7.77 12.00
CA GLY A 145 9.20 9.03 12.65
C GLY A 145 7.89 9.56 12.08
N GLY A 146 6.84 9.60 12.90
CA GLY A 146 5.60 10.32 12.64
C GLY A 146 5.45 11.46 13.64
N THR A 147 5.20 12.66 13.12
CA THR A 147 5.27 13.95 13.80
C THR A 147 4.05 14.27 14.68
N ASP A 148 4.29 15.22 15.59
CA ASP A 148 3.33 16.07 16.32
C ASP A 148 2.62 15.50 17.55
N ALA A 149 3.41 15.21 18.60
CA ALA A 149 2.96 15.41 19.97
C ALA A 149 3.78 16.55 20.61
N LYS A 150 3.14 17.70 20.84
CA LYS A 150 3.68 18.75 21.72
C LYS A 150 3.61 18.27 23.17
N GLU A 151 4.58 17.48 23.60
CA GLU A 151 4.81 17.27 25.03
C GLU A 151 6.30 17.08 25.31
N LYS A 152 6.80 17.82 26.29
CA LYS A 152 8.21 17.89 26.66
C LYS A 152 8.55 16.69 27.55
N SER A 153 8.99 15.58 26.96
CA SER A 153 9.42 14.39 27.70
C SER A 153 10.95 14.34 27.82
N THR A 154 11.47 14.35 29.05
CA THR A 154 12.87 14.03 29.34
C THR A 154 13.07 12.52 29.24
N ALA A 155 13.77 12.05 28.20
CA ALA A 155 14.07 10.63 28.00
C ALA A 155 15.59 10.39 28.10
N THR A 156 16.00 9.40 28.90
CA THR A 156 17.36 8.87 28.88
C THR A 156 17.41 7.76 27.82
N SER A 157 18.12 7.98 26.71
CA SER A 157 18.19 7.04 25.60
C SER A 157 19.54 6.33 25.55
N SER A 158 19.54 5.00 25.61
CA SER A 158 20.63 4.20 25.06
C SER A 158 20.34 3.92 23.59
N GLN A 159 21.27 4.28 22.71
CA GLN A 159 21.14 4.14 21.27
C GLN A 159 22.03 2.99 20.79
N VAL A 160 21.43 1.98 20.18
CA VAL A 160 22.17 0.96 19.42
C VAL A 160 21.90 1.19 17.95
N THR A 161 22.97 1.28 17.17
CA THR A 161 22.94 1.57 15.75
C THR A 161 23.32 0.31 14.99
N TYR A 162 22.52 -0.10 14.01
CA TYR A 162 22.83 -1.24 13.13
C TYR A 162 22.62 -0.86 11.67
N SER A 163 23.45 -1.42 10.79
CA SER A 163 23.39 -1.16 9.35
C SER A 163 22.44 -2.14 8.67
N GLU A 164 21.80 -1.69 7.59
CA GLU A 164 21.01 -2.52 6.69
C GLU A 164 21.86 -3.65 6.09
N GLU A 165 21.33 -4.87 6.09
CA GLU A 165 22.00 -6.03 5.51
C GLU A 165 21.61 -6.13 4.02
N PRO A 166 22.57 -5.99 3.08
CA PRO A 166 22.29 -6.06 1.64
C PRO A 166 21.93 -7.49 1.19
N ILE A 167 22.31 -8.51 1.97
CA ILE A 167 21.98 -9.90 1.70
C ILE A 167 21.15 -10.44 2.87
N VAL A 168 19.94 -10.88 2.57
CA VAL A 168 18.97 -11.32 3.57
C VAL A 168 18.76 -12.82 3.49
N ALA A 169 19.11 -13.54 4.56
CA ALA A 169 18.84 -14.98 4.67
C ALA A 169 17.36 -15.26 4.96
N ILE A 170 16.79 -16.24 4.25
CA ILE A 170 15.43 -16.77 4.41
C ILE A 170 15.55 -18.28 4.70
N PRO A 171 15.38 -18.70 5.97
CA PRO A 171 15.43 -20.11 6.35
C PRO A 171 14.45 -21.01 5.58
N PRO A 172 14.67 -22.33 5.56
CA PRO A 172 13.76 -23.30 4.95
C PRO A 172 12.32 -23.13 5.41
N HIS A 173 11.37 -23.20 4.48
CA HIS A 173 9.92 -23.13 4.77
C HIS A 173 9.47 -21.86 5.51
N THR A 174 10.22 -20.77 5.35
CA THR A 174 9.88 -19.46 5.93
C THR A 174 9.75 -18.39 4.85
N ALA A 175 9.25 -17.22 5.25
CA ALA A 175 9.09 -16.09 4.34
C ALA A 175 9.60 -14.78 4.95
N LYS A 176 10.01 -13.86 4.09
CA LYS A 176 10.32 -12.46 4.44
C LYS A 176 9.62 -11.51 3.48
N TYR A 177 9.15 -10.40 4.03
CA TYR A 177 8.46 -9.35 3.28
C TYR A 177 9.41 -8.19 3.01
N PHE A 178 9.42 -7.70 1.77
CA PHE A 178 10.25 -6.60 1.29
C PHE A 178 9.36 -5.52 0.70
N SER A 179 9.53 -4.27 1.13
CA SER A 179 8.66 -3.17 0.70
C SER A 179 9.32 -1.82 0.95
N GLU A 180 9.59 -1.09 -0.12
CA GLU A 180 10.22 0.25 -0.06
C GLU A 180 9.49 1.28 -0.93
N TYR A 181 8.76 0.83 -1.96
CA TYR A 181 8.25 1.71 -3.00
C TYR A 181 6.74 1.59 -3.20
N SER A 182 6.13 2.72 -3.53
CA SER A 182 4.79 2.78 -4.11
C SER A 182 4.86 2.67 -5.63
N ILE A 183 3.83 2.10 -6.25
CA ILE A 183 3.75 1.95 -7.70
C ILE A 183 3.56 3.32 -8.37
N TYR A 184 2.54 4.06 -7.95
CA TYR A 184 2.11 5.26 -8.64
C TYR A 184 1.30 6.17 -7.73
N GLU A 185 1.76 7.40 -7.54
CA GLU A 185 1.19 8.34 -6.56
C GLU A 185 0.48 9.55 -7.19
N THR A 186 0.60 9.71 -8.51
CA THR A 186 0.05 10.87 -9.25
C THR A 186 -1.24 10.48 -9.96
N LEU A 187 -2.25 11.34 -9.97
CA LEU A 187 -3.47 11.07 -10.75
C LEU A 187 -3.17 11.09 -12.25
N TYR A 188 -3.55 10.01 -12.95
CA TYR A 188 -3.58 9.98 -14.39
C TYR A 188 -4.70 10.87 -14.93
N ARG A 189 -4.37 11.68 -15.94
CA ARG A 189 -5.25 12.66 -16.58
C ARG A 189 -5.36 12.35 -18.06
N ASP A 190 -6.59 12.29 -18.56
CA ASP A 190 -6.88 12.12 -19.98
C ASP A 190 -8.22 12.77 -20.30
N CYS A 191 -8.37 13.32 -21.52
CA CYS A 191 -9.61 13.97 -21.96
C CYS A 191 -10.82 13.03 -21.94
N ASN A 192 -10.60 11.72 -22.11
CA ASN A 192 -11.62 10.68 -22.09
C ASN A 192 -11.85 10.07 -20.70
N LEU A 193 -11.10 10.52 -19.68
CA LEU A 193 -11.23 10.08 -18.29
C LEU A 193 -11.73 11.24 -17.42
N LEU A 194 -13.05 11.30 -17.22
CA LEU A 194 -13.67 12.31 -16.36
C LEU A 194 -13.11 12.23 -14.94
N LEU A 195 -12.61 13.35 -14.44
CA LEU A 195 -12.03 13.46 -13.10
C LEU A 195 -13.07 13.31 -11.99
N TYR A 196 -14.26 13.89 -12.17
CA TYR A 196 -15.32 13.87 -11.16
C TYR A 196 -16.60 13.23 -11.74
N PRO A 197 -16.59 11.92 -12.06
CA PRO A 197 -17.73 11.29 -12.71
C PRO A 197 -18.87 11.03 -11.71
N SER A 198 -20.11 11.21 -12.16
CA SER A 198 -21.25 10.55 -11.50
C SER A 198 -21.24 9.04 -11.79
N LYS A 199 -22.08 8.27 -11.07
CA LYS A 199 -22.19 6.81 -11.26
C LYS A 199 -22.43 6.40 -12.73
N LYS A 200 -23.18 7.19 -13.50
CA LYS A 200 -23.49 6.91 -14.93
C LYS A 200 -22.37 7.33 -15.89
N GLN A 201 -21.39 8.09 -15.41
CA GLN A 201 -20.31 8.67 -16.20
C GLN A 201 -18.97 7.96 -16.00
N VAL A 202 -18.92 6.91 -15.18
CA VAL A 202 -17.72 6.08 -15.02
C VAL A 202 -17.41 5.40 -16.35
N ARG A 203 -16.29 5.77 -16.96
CA ARG A 203 -15.79 5.19 -18.21
C ARG A 203 -14.33 4.76 -18.01
N PRO A 204 -14.05 3.46 -17.96
CA PRO A 204 -12.67 2.98 -17.87
C PRO A 204 -11.90 3.22 -19.18
N LEU A 205 -10.64 3.64 -19.05
CA LEU A 205 -9.67 3.62 -20.14
C LEU A 205 -8.87 2.34 -20.07
N LYS A 206 -8.61 1.72 -21.23
CA LYS A 206 -7.89 0.46 -21.36
C LYS A 206 -6.58 0.66 -22.08
N PHE A 207 -5.60 -0.13 -21.69
CA PHE A 207 -4.22 -0.07 -22.16
C PHE A 207 -3.70 -1.47 -22.43
N THR A 208 -2.70 -1.54 -23.31
CA THR A 208 -1.85 -2.71 -23.55
C THR A 208 -0.48 -2.46 -22.94
N SER A 209 0.38 -3.49 -22.89
CA SER A 209 1.76 -3.34 -22.46
C SER A 209 2.54 -2.28 -23.26
N ALA A 210 2.17 -2.04 -24.53
CA ALA A 210 2.84 -1.09 -25.41
C ALA A 210 2.45 0.38 -25.19
N ASN A 211 1.28 0.67 -24.63
CA ASN A 211 0.78 2.05 -24.45
C ASN A 211 0.39 2.37 -23.00
N SER A 212 0.80 1.54 -22.06
CA SER A 212 0.51 1.74 -20.65
C SER A 212 1.17 3.02 -20.13
N PRO A 213 0.44 3.86 -19.37
CA PRO A 213 1.01 5.08 -18.79
C PRO A 213 2.04 4.79 -17.69
N VAL A 214 1.99 3.59 -17.11
CA VAL A 214 2.91 3.13 -16.08
C VAL A 214 3.23 1.67 -16.31
N THR A 215 4.51 1.39 -16.46
CA THR A 215 5.08 0.04 -16.37
C THR A 215 5.98 -0.03 -15.15
N PHE A 216 5.97 -1.16 -14.46
CA PHE A 216 6.84 -1.36 -13.31
C PHE A 216 7.22 -2.82 -13.16
N SER A 217 8.36 -3.08 -12.52
CA SER A 217 8.88 -4.43 -12.36
C SER A 217 9.55 -4.60 -11.02
N ASN A 218 9.50 -5.83 -10.51
CA ASN A 218 10.38 -6.28 -9.43
C ASN A 218 11.41 -7.23 -10.03
N ILE A 219 12.68 -6.84 -9.93
CA ILE A 219 13.84 -7.67 -10.24
C ILE A 219 14.40 -8.16 -8.91
N ILE A 220 14.36 -9.46 -8.67
CA ILE A 220 14.72 -10.07 -7.39
C ILE A 220 15.83 -11.08 -7.65
N THR A 221 16.98 -10.87 -7.01
CA THR A 221 18.13 -11.75 -7.14
C THR A 221 18.27 -12.59 -5.88
N TYR A 222 18.34 -13.91 -6.02
CA TYR A 222 18.52 -14.83 -4.91
C TYR A 222 19.49 -15.96 -5.26
N SER A 223 20.13 -16.53 -4.24
CA SER A 223 21.00 -17.70 -4.39
C SER A 223 20.84 -18.71 -3.27
N MET A 224 21.28 -19.93 -3.55
CA MET A 224 21.39 -21.01 -2.58
C MET A 224 22.86 -21.18 -2.20
N ARG A 225 23.16 -21.33 -0.91
CA ARG A 225 24.54 -21.37 -0.37
C ARG A 225 25.48 -22.38 -1.02
N ASN A 226 24.94 -23.36 -1.74
CA ASN A 226 25.69 -24.46 -2.35
C ASN A 226 25.69 -24.45 -3.89
N SER A 227 24.92 -23.60 -4.58
CA SER A 227 24.83 -23.64 -6.06
C SER A 227 25.68 -22.60 -6.79
N GLY A 228 26.27 -21.62 -6.10
CA GLY A 228 27.20 -20.64 -6.69
C GLY A 228 26.60 -19.63 -7.68
N ASP A 229 25.51 -19.99 -8.35
CA ASP A 229 24.83 -19.16 -9.34
C ASP A 229 23.69 -18.37 -8.70
N ASP A 230 23.64 -17.07 -9.00
CA ASP A 230 22.52 -16.19 -8.67
C ASP A 230 21.37 -16.41 -9.66
N ILE A 231 20.16 -16.54 -9.14
CA ILE A 231 18.93 -16.69 -9.89
C ILE A 231 18.18 -15.36 -9.81
N GLN A 232 17.81 -14.82 -10.98
CA GLN A 232 17.06 -13.58 -11.07
C GLN A 232 15.62 -13.84 -11.51
N ILE A 233 14.68 -13.38 -10.68
CA ILE A 233 13.25 -13.36 -10.98
C ILE A 233 12.92 -11.94 -11.45
N LYS A 234 12.25 -11.84 -12.60
CA LYS A 234 11.73 -10.57 -13.13
C LYS A 234 10.23 -10.68 -13.32
N ASN A 235 9.48 -9.83 -12.61
CA ASN A 235 8.02 -9.76 -12.70
C ASN A 235 7.65 -8.38 -13.28
N ASP A 236 7.25 -8.36 -14.55
CA ASP A 236 6.96 -7.15 -15.32
C ASP A 236 5.46 -6.85 -15.36
N PHE A 237 5.08 -5.70 -14.82
CA PHE A 237 3.71 -5.24 -14.74
C PHE A 237 3.45 -4.05 -15.65
N TYR A 238 2.22 -3.96 -16.13
CA TYR A 238 1.71 -2.75 -16.78
C TYR A 238 0.29 -2.45 -16.30
N ILE A 239 -0.09 -1.17 -16.29
CA ILE A 239 -1.49 -0.80 -16.08
C ILE A 239 -2.28 -1.12 -17.34
N SER A 240 -3.31 -1.96 -17.20
CA SER A 240 -4.22 -2.39 -18.27
C SER A 240 -5.55 -1.63 -18.28
N GLU A 241 -5.96 -1.04 -17.15
CA GLU A 241 -7.18 -0.25 -17.05
C GLU A 241 -7.06 0.85 -15.99
N ILE A 242 -7.57 2.05 -16.27
CA ILE A 242 -7.74 3.13 -15.28
C ILE A 242 -9.19 3.62 -15.32
N LYS A 243 -9.80 3.80 -14.14
CA LYS A 243 -11.13 4.43 -14.02
C LYS A 243 -11.26 5.29 -12.77
N ASN A 244 -12.04 6.35 -12.88
CA ASN A 244 -12.39 7.22 -11.77
C ASN A 244 -13.77 6.85 -11.23
N LEU A 245 -13.89 6.74 -9.90
CA LEU A 245 -15.09 6.34 -9.18
C LEU A 245 -15.49 7.40 -8.14
N PRO A 246 -16.75 7.85 -8.08
CA PRO A 246 -17.22 8.62 -6.92
C PRO A 246 -17.26 7.73 -5.67
N LYS A 247 -17.03 8.30 -4.46
CA LYS A 247 -17.02 7.55 -3.18
C LYS A 247 -18.22 6.61 -3.02
N LYS A 248 -19.43 7.06 -3.41
CA LYS A 248 -20.68 6.29 -3.33
C LYS A 248 -20.69 5.01 -4.18
N VAL A 249 -19.82 4.92 -5.19
CA VAL A 249 -19.65 3.73 -6.04
C VAL A 249 -18.48 2.90 -5.54
N ALA A 250 -17.34 3.55 -5.25
CA ALA A 250 -16.12 2.87 -4.85
C ALA A 250 -16.24 2.13 -3.51
N ILE A 251 -17.03 2.65 -2.57
CA ILE A 251 -17.14 2.10 -1.22
C ILE A 251 -18.60 1.82 -0.89
N LYS A 252 -18.85 0.61 -0.38
CA LYS A 252 -20.16 0.18 0.12
C LYS A 252 -20.09 -0.07 1.61
N LYS A 253 -21.21 0.24 2.27
CA LYS A 253 -21.44 -0.12 3.67
C LYS A 253 -21.87 -1.57 3.75
N VAL A 254 -21.16 -2.35 4.55
CA VAL A 254 -21.45 -3.76 4.83
C VAL A 254 -21.70 -3.90 6.33
N PHE A 255 -22.71 -4.69 6.69
CA PHE A 255 -23.03 -5.00 8.08
C PHE A 255 -22.53 -6.40 8.38
N ARG A 256 -21.77 -6.54 9.46
CA ARG A 256 -21.24 -7.81 9.94
C ARG A 256 -21.60 -7.96 11.41
N ARG A 257 -21.73 -9.19 11.89
CA ARG A 257 -21.80 -9.44 13.33
C ARG A 257 -20.44 -9.80 13.88
N ASP A 258 -20.08 -9.22 15.03
CA ASP A 258 -18.91 -9.65 15.80
C ASP A 258 -19.17 -10.98 16.53
N CYS A 259 -18.16 -11.46 17.25
CA CYS A 259 -18.25 -12.64 18.09
C CYS A 259 -19.30 -12.51 19.21
N ASP A 260 -19.62 -11.27 19.61
CA ASP A 260 -20.63 -10.94 20.62
C ASP A 260 -22.02 -10.73 19.98
N ASN A 261 -22.18 -11.08 18.70
CA ASN A 261 -23.41 -10.96 17.92
C ASN A 261 -23.95 -9.52 17.80
N ARG A 262 -23.09 -8.51 18.01
CA ARG A 262 -23.38 -7.09 17.79
C ARG A 262 -23.14 -6.74 16.33
N GLU A 263 -24.02 -5.90 15.79
CA GLU A 263 -23.90 -5.43 14.42
C GLU A 263 -22.81 -4.34 14.32
N ILE A 264 -21.76 -4.65 13.59
CA ILE A 264 -20.67 -3.75 13.23
C ILE A 264 -20.90 -3.24 11.81
N LYS A 265 -20.57 -1.96 11.61
CA LYS A 265 -20.60 -1.30 10.31
C LYS A 265 -19.18 -1.26 9.75
N GLU A 266 -18.99 -1.81 8.56
CA GLU A 266 -17.70 -1.82 7.85
C GLU A 266 -17.85 -1.22 6.45
N TRP A 267 -16.76 -0.65 5.93
CA TRP A 267 -16.75 -0.01 4.62
C TRP A 267 -15.82 -0.75 3.70
N HIS A 268 -16.42 -1.39 2.70
CA HIS A 268 -15.70 -2.26 1.80
C HIS A 268 -15.56 -1.56 0.46
N PHE A 269 -14.33 -1.59 -0.08
CA PHE A 269 -14.11 -1.21 -1.46
C PHE A 269 -14.71 -2.25 -2.39
N THR A 270 -15.57 -1.82 -3.30
CA THR A 270 -16.30 -2.72 -4.19
C THR A 270 -15.42 -3.37 -5.23
N ASP A 271 -14.38 -2.65 -5.64
CA ASP A 271 -13.53 -3.02 -6.77
C ASP A 271 -12.15 -3.50 -6.32
N ALA A 272 -11.95 -3.69 -5.01
CA ALA A 272 -10.70 -4.18 -4.43
C ALA A 272 -10.32 -5.52 -5.05
N ALA A 273 -9.08 -5.62 -5.53
CA ALA A 273 -8.50 -6.84 -6.05
C ALA A 273 -6.96 -6.77 -5.94
N VAL A 274 -6.34 -7.93 -5.85
CA VAL A 274 -4.88 -8.09 -5.64
C VAL A 274 -4.03 -7.52 -6.77
N ASN A 275 -4.60 -7.41 -7.98
CA ASN A 275 -3.99 -6.83 -9.17
C ASN A 275 -4.42 -5.38 -9.40
N LYS A 276 -4.90 -4.69 -8.38
CA LYS A 276 -5.34 -3.30 -8.48
C LYS A 276 -4.71 -2.46 -7.38
N PHE A 277 -4.71 -1.17 -7.60
CA PHE A 277 -4.44 -0.18 -6.58
C PHE A 277 -5.31 1.06 -6.80
N TYR A 278 -5.31 1.99 -5.86
CA TYR A 278 -6.11 3.19 -5.99
C TYR A 278 -5.37 4.46 -5.56
N LEU A 279 -5.86 5.59 -6.06
CA LEU A 279 -5.53 6.92 -5.57
C LEU A 279 -6.79 7.59 -5.10
N ARG A 280 -6.76 8.15 -3.89
CA ARG A 280 -7.87 8.94 -3.36
C ARG A 280 -7.63 10.40 -3.66
N TYR A 281 -8.68 11.10 -4.08
CA TYR A 281 -8.60 12.53 -4.34
C TYR A 281 -9.95 13.19 -4.05
N SER A 282 -9.95 14.52 -3.98
CA SER A 282 -11.14 15.29 -3.67
C SER A 282 -11.34 16.44 -4.63
N LYS A 283 -12.61 16.75 -4.88
CA LYS A 283 -13.00 18.04 -5.43
C LYS A 283 -13.07 19.02 -4.26
N ASP A 284 -12.02 19.82 -4.08
CA ASP A 284 -12.09 21.02 -3.25
C ASP A 284 -12.71 22.14 -4.08
N GLY A 285 -13.44 23.04 -3.43
CA GLY A 285 -14.17 24.13 -4.09
C GLY A 285 -13.28 25.29 -4.57
N ASP A 286 -11.96 25.14 -4.55
CA ASP A 286 -11.02 26.23 -4.82
C ASP A 286 -9.70 25.68 -5.38
N ASP A 287 -9.58 25.67 -6.71
CA ASP A 287 -8.32 25.42 -7.44
C ASP A 287 -7.44 26.69 -7.39
N SER A 288 -7.10 27.17 -6.21
CA SER A 288 -6.16 28.29 -6.02
C SER A 288 -4.99 27.87 -5.13
N LYS A 289 -4.22 26.88 -5.59
CA LYS A 289 -2.82 26.66 -5.19
C LYS A 289 -2.15 25.65 -6.12
N TYR A 290 -1.88 26.10 -7.34
CA TYR A 290 -0.70 25.74 -8.11
C TYR A 290 -0.04 27.04 -8.55
#